data_AF-A0A9P7AEH9-F1
#
_entry.id   AF-A0A9P7AEH9-F1
#
_cell.length_a   1.000
_cell.length_b   1.000
_cell.length_c   1.000
_cell.angle_alpha   90.00
_cell.angle_beta   90.00
_cell.angle_gamma   90.00
#
_symmetry.space_group_name_H-M   'P 1'
#
loop_
_entity.id
_entity.type
_entity.pdbx_description
1 polymer ?
#
loop_
_entity_poly.entity_id
_entity_poly.type
_entity_poly.pdbx_seq_one_letter_code
_entity_poly.pdbx_strand_id
1 'polypeptide(L)'
;MFFTVLNQRAGIYHLLPVLFLFLAFIVNHKYRTLDQVSLASKSSSIPSQILSHSTPAHMAISKADKRNKFLAVFERIREELINHMKSENMPEDAVTWFNENLVYNVPGGKLNRGISVVDTVTILLNRPLTDDEYFKAALLGWCIELLQAFFLVSDDMMDASISRRGQPCWYRVHDVKGLGKVHNIAINDSFMLEGAIYHLLKTHFRRESYYVDLLELFQEVTYKTEMGQLVDLITAPEDNIDIRKYNLDKHTFIVRYKTAFYSFYLSVALAMRMCGVPDVYEINGKTIEAYKEADRILIPMGEFFQVQDDYLDYHGTEAEIGKIGTDIVDGKCSWCVCTALTYGTEAQKQLLYENYGKKGADQAAQEQAVKDMYNDEQGLNIPRRYEEYQKKAVGDINAMIDQVPEPEAHEVGKGNRLRRDAFRAFLSKITDRKA
;
A
#
# COMPACT_ATOMS: atom_id res chain seq x y z
N MET A 1 -31.07 -42.85 -28.95
CA MET A 1 -30.99 -43.76 -30.12
C MET A 1 -29.98 -43.18 -31.10
N PHE A 2 -28.88 -43.91 -31.37
CA PHE A 2 -27.89 -43.78 -32.47
C PHE A 2 -27.19 -42.42 -32.64
N PHE A 3 -25.88 -42.21 -32.41
CA PHE A 3 -24.63 -42.93 -32.74
C PHE A 3 -24.38 -43.23 -34.24
N THR A 4 -23.26 -42.67 -34.72
CA THR A 4 -22.37 -43.07 -35.84
C THR A 4 -22.59 -42.40 -37.20
N VAL A 5 -21.61 -41.56 -37.62
CA VAL A 5 -20.76 -41.80 -38.81
C VAL A 5 -19.37 -41.18 -38.56
N LEU A 6 -18.37 -42.04 -38.43
CA LEU A 6 -16.94 -41.77 -38.60
C LEU A 6 -16.60 -41.89 -40.10
N ASN A 7 -15.83 -40.97 -40.68
CA ASN A 7 -14.74 -41.38 -41.57
C ASN A 7 -13.66 -40.31 -41.81
N GLN A 8 -12.44 -40.65 -41.38
CA GLN A 8 -11.13 -40.45 -42.02
C GLN A 8 -10.78 -39.12 -42.70
N ARG A 9 -9.79 -38.42 -42.12
CA ARG A 9 -8.55 -37.98 -42.79
C ARG A 9 -7.52 -37.54 -41.75
N ALA A 10 -6.66 -38.48 -41.33
CA ALA A 10 -5.42 -38.19 -40.63
C ALA A 10 -4.29 -38.09 -41.67
N GLY A 11 -3.50 -37.02 -41.62
CA GLY A 11 -2.32 -36.87 -42.47
C GLY A 11 -1.62 -35.52 -42.30
N ILE A 12 -0.46 -35.57 -41.64
CA ILE A 12 0.67 -34.63 -41.77
C ILE A 12 0.52 -33.26 -41.06
N TYR A 13 0.79 -33.20 -39.75
CA TYR A 13 1.38 -32.02 -39.07
C TYR A 13 2.11 -32.43 -37.78
N HIS A 14 3.24 -33.10 -37.89
CA HIS A 14 4.21 -33.25 -36.79
C HIS A 14 5.62 -33.27 -37.37
N LEU A 15 6.22 -32.09 -37.61
CA LEU A 15 7.67 -31.93 -37.85
C LEU A 15 8.13 -30.45 -37.92
N LEU A 16 7.57 -29.57 -37.08
CA LEU A 16 7.96 -28.15 -37.05
C LEU A 16 8.52 -27.55 -35.73
N PRO A 17 8.80 -28.30 -34.62
CA PRO A 17 9.53 -27.70 -33.49
C PRO A 17 10.96 -28.18 -33.24
N VAL A 18 11.62 -28.93 -34.15
CA VAL A 18 12.99 -29.46 -33.91
C VAL A 18 14.09 -28.63 -34.59
N LEU A 19 13.77 -27.71 -35.49
CA LEU A 19 14.77 -26.95 -36.25
C LEU A 19 15.23 -25.63 -35.60
N PHE A 20 14.55 -25.15 -34.55
CA PHE A 20 14.89 -23.87 -33.89
C PHE A 20 15.85 -24.00 -32.70
N LEU A 21 16.02 -25.21 -32.14
CA LEU A 21 16.90 -25.44 -30.98
C LEU A 21 18.39 -25.60 -31.35
N PHE A 22 18.72 -25.83 -32.63
CA PHE A 22 20.11 -26.00 -33.07
C PHE A 22 20.84 -24.69 -33.44
N LEU A 23 20.11 -23.62 -33.73
CA LEU A 23 20.69 -22.32 -34.10
C LEU A 23 21.09 -21.44 -32.90
N ALA A 24 20.52 -21.68 -31.72
CA ALA A 24 20.86 -20.94 -30.50
C ALA A 24 22.19 -21.40 -29.85
N PHE A 25 22.65 -22.62 -30.15
CA PHE A 25 23.86 -23.19 -29.53
C PHE A 25 25.16 -22.74 -30.22
N ILE A 26 25.11 -22.28 -31.48
CA ILE A 26 26.29 -21.88 -32.26
C ILE A 26 26.67 -20.40 -32.02
N VAL A 27 25.72 -19.56 -31.58
CA VAL A 27 25.97 -18.12 -31.34
C VAL A 27 26.62 -17.88 -29.96
N ASN A 28 26.45 -18.77 -28.99
CA ASN A 28 26.90 -18.56 -27.61
C ASN A 28 28.37 -18.96 -27.34
N HIS A 29 29.09 -19.49 -28.33
CA HIS A 29 30.47 -19.97 -28.16
C HIS A 29 31.55 -19.00 -28.71
N LYS A 30 31.17 -17.81 -29.20
CA LYS A 30 32.10 -16.88 -29.88
C LYS A 30 32.42 -15.56 -29.15
N TYR A 31 32.00 -15.40 -27.89
CA TYR A 31 32.35 -14.25 -27.05
C TYR A 31 32.91 -14.70 -25.69
N ARG A 32 34.03 -15.42 -25.73
CA ARG A 32 34.91 -15.63 -24.58
C ARG A 32 36.35 -15.62 -25.10
N THR A 33 37.01 -14.46 -25.04
CA THR A 33 38.45 -14.24 -24.84
C THR A 33 38.80 -12.77 -25.14
N LEU A 34 39.85 -12.28 -24.47
CA LEU A 34 40.48 -10.94 -24.49
C LEU A 34 40.01 -10.03 -23.34
N ASP A 35 40.84 -9.53 -22.42
CA ASP A 35 42.22 -9.81 -22.06
C ASP A 35 42.49 -9.19 -20.67
N GLN A 36 43.34 -9.84 -19.88
CA GLN A 36 43.92 -9.30 -18.66
C GLN A 36 45.12 -8.41 -19.02
N VAL A 37 45.24 -7.23 -18.40
CA VAL A 37 46.54 -6.58 -18.19
C VAL A 37 46.63 -6.02 -16.78
N SER A 38 47.60 -6.55 -16.05
CA SER A 38 48.11 -6.14 -14.74
C SER A 38 49.05 -4.94 -14.89
N LEU A 39 49.01 -4.00 -13.93
CA LEU A 39 50.17 -3.17 -13.59
C LEU A 39 50.20 -2.91 -12.08
N ALA A 40 51.36 -3.20 -11.49
CA ALA A 40 51.63 -3.21 -10.07
C ALA A 40 52.23 -1.88 -9.55
N SER A 41 51.93 -1.62 -8.27
CA SER A 41 52.74 -0.93 -7.25
C SER A 41 52.96 0.59 -7.35
N LYS A 42 52.57 1.29 -6.28
CA LYS A 42 53.53 1.96 -5.37
C LYS A 42 52.87 2.33 -4.05
N SER A 43 53.53 1.94 -2.97
CA SER A 43 53.24 2.25 -1.57
C SER A 43 53.74 3.66 -1.20
N SER A 44 52.96 4.40 -0.42
CA SER A 44 53.48 5.44 0.48
C SER A 44 52.53 5.65 1.65
N SER A 45 53.00 5.32 2.85
CA SER A 45 52.35 5.47 4.14
C SER A 45 52.66 6.83 4.77
N ILE A 46 51.66 7.66 5.09
CA ILE A 46 51.70 8.70 6.16
C ILE A 46 50.24 9.00 6.63
N PRO A 47 50.00 9.64 7.78
CA PRO A 47 49.63 9.04 9.06
C PRO A 47 48.17 9.30 9.47
N SER A 48 47.72 8.53 10.47
CA SER A 48 46.42 8.58 11.12
C SER A 48 45.97 9.98 11.56
N GLN A 49 44.96 10.51 10.88
CA GLN A 49 44.08 11.57 11.40
C GLN A 49 42.62 11.12 11.27
N ILE A 50 41.90 11.36 12.36
CA ILE A 50 40.52 11.00 12.64
C ILE A 50 39.62 11.53 11.51
N LEU A 51 39.09 10.62 10.69
CA LEU A 51 38.07 10.93 9.69
C LEU A 51 36.70 10.94 10.37
N SER A 52 36.21 12.13 10.71
CA SER A 52 34.78 12.38 10.76
C SER A 52 34.21 12.14 9.36
N HIS A 53 33.34 11.14 9.21
CA HIS A 53 32.59 10.94 7.98
C HIS A 53 31.57 12.09 7.84
N SER A 54 31.99 13.18 7.22
CA SER A 54 31.08 14.12 6.58
C SER A 54 30.65 13.52 5.23
N THR A 55 29.41 13.05 5.19
CA THR A 55 28.72 12.71 3.95
C THR A 55 28.77 13.91 3.00
N PRO A 56 29.04 13.75 1.69
CA PRO A 56 28.93 14.86 0.74
C PRO A 56 27.49 15.38 0.78
N ALA A 57 27.33 16.68 0.90
CA ALA A 57 26.03 17.36 0.84
C ALA A 57 25.46 17.22 -0.59
N HIS A 58 24.86 16.07 -0.90
CA HIS A 58 23.76 16.05 -1.86
C HIS A 58 22.69 16.96 -1.28
N MET A 59 22.36 18.06 -1.97
CA MET A 59 21.21 18.89 -1.62
C MET A 59 20.01 17.97 -1.41
N ALA A 60 19.60 17.80 -0.15
CA ALA A 60 18.48 16.94 0.18
C ALA A 60 17.24 17.55 -0.49
N ILE A 61 16.69 16.84 -1.48
CA ILE A 61 15.46 17.24 -2.17
C ILE A 61 14.39 17.44 -1.10
N SER A 62 13.73 18.59 -1.08
CA SER A 62 12.72 18.89 -0.05
C SER A 62 11.54 17.92 -0.15
N LYS A 63 10.79 17.75 0.95
CA LYS A 63 9.57 16.92 0.94
C LYS A 63 8.57 17.38 -0.12
N ALA A 64 8.48 18.70 -0.36
CA ALA A 64 7.65 19.29 -1.39
C ALA A 64 8.13 18.92 -2.79
N ASP A 65 9.43 19.02 -3.06
CA ASP A 65 10.01 18.67 -4.37
C ASP A 65 9.87 17.18 -4.68
N LYS A 66 10.06 16.30 -3.68
CA LYS A 66 9.79 14.86 -3.82
C LYS A 66 8.35 14.59 -4.21
N ARG A 67 7.39 15.27 -3.55
CA ARG A 67 5.96 15.15 -3.86
C ARG A 67 5.66 15.66 -5.27
N ASN A 68 6.18 16.82 -5.66
CA ASN A 68 5.95 17.39 -6.99
C ASN A 68 6.52 16.51 -8.09
N LYS A 69 7.71 15.93 -7.90
CA LYS A 69 8.30 14.98 -8.84
C LYS A 69 7.45 13.72 -8.99
N PHE A 70 6.88 13.22 -7.89
CA PHE A 70 5.97 12.07 -7.92
C PHE A 70 4.64 12.40 -8.63
N LEU A 71 4.07 13.58 -8.37
CA LEU A 71 2.85 14.08 -9.05
C LEU A 71 3.05 14.25 -10.56
N ALA A 72 4.23 14.68 -11.00
CA ALA A 72 4.52 14.79 -12.43
C ALA A 72 4.40 13.43 -13.16
N VAL A 73 4.68 12.32 -12.47
CA VAL A 73 4.50 10.97 -13.03
C VAL A 73 3.01 10.61 -13.17
N PHE A 74 2.14 11.10 -12.28
CA PHE A 74 0.70 10.90 -12.41
C PHE A 74 0.14 11.55 -13.66
N GLU A 75 0.54 12.79 -13.96
CA GLU A 75 0.08 13.48 -15.17
C GLU A 75 0.42 12.67 -16.43
N ARG A 76 1.64 12.12 -16.50
CA ARG A 76 2.06 11.24 -17.60
C ARG A 76 1.24 9.95 -17.66
N ILE A 77 1.01 9.30 -16.52
CA ILE A 77 0.21 8.06 -16.45
C ILE A 77 -1.25 8.32 -16.84
N ARG A 78 -1.84 9.41 -16.36
CA ARG A 78 -3.20 9.83 -16.71
C ARG A 78 -3.32 10.06 -18.21
N GLU A 79 -2.41 10.81 -18.81
CA GLU A 79 -2.38 11.03 -20.26
C GLU A 79 -2.27 9.72 -21.04
N GLU A 80 -1.43 8.78 -20.59
CA GLU A 80 -1.31 7.45 -21.22
C GLU A 80 -2.63 6.67 -21.18
N LEU A 81 -3.30 6.63 -20.03
CA LEU A 81 -4.60 5.97 -19.86
C LEU A 81 -5.70 6.61 -20.73
N ILE A 82 -5.73 7.93 -20.80
CA ILE A 82 -6.68 8.68 -21.63
C ILE A 82 -6.40 8.46 -23.13
N ASN A 83 -5.13 8.45 -23.53
CA ASN A 83 -4.77 8.14 -24.91
C ASN A 83 -5.12 6.70 -25.29
N HIS A 84 -5.01 5.76 -24.35
CA HIS A 84 -5.47 4.39 -24.57
C HIS A 84 -6.99 4.33 -24.80
N MET A 85 -7.81 4.99 -23.97
CA MET A 85 -9.26 5.07 -24.18
C MET A 85 -9.60 5.62 -25.57
N LYS A 86 -8.92 6.69 -26.01
CA LYS A 86 -9.09 7.26 -27.35
C LYS A 86 -8.68 6.27 -28.45
N SER A 87 -7.60 5.51 -28.26
CA SER A 87 -7.15 4.50 -29.23
C SER A 87 -8.14 3.34 -29.41
N GLU A 88 -8.95 3.05 -28.39
CA GLU A 88 -10.05 2.08 -28.44
C GLU A 88 -11.34 2.67 -29.04
N ASN A 89 -11.28 3.91 -29.57
CA ASN A 89 -12.42 4.66 -30.11
C ASN A 89 -13.54 4.91 -29.09
N MET A 90 -13.18 5.09 -27.81
CA MET A 90 -14.16 5.42 -26.79
C MET A 90 -14.80 6.79 -27.04
N PRO A 91 -16.11 6.93 -26.81
CA PRO A 91 -16.81 8.22 -26.87
C PRO A 91 -16.17 9.30 -25.99
N GLU A 92 -16.20 10.56 -26.43
CA GLU A 92 -15.54 11.69 -25.74
C GLU A 92 -16.10 11.95 -24.33
N ASP A 93 -17.39 11.69 -24.11
CA ASP A 93 -18.03 11.73 -22.79
C ASP A 93 -17.46 10.68 -21.85
N ALA A 94 -17.25 9.44 -22.31
CA ALA A 94 -16.62 8.37 -21.53
C ALA A 94 -15.15 8.69 -21.22
N VAL A 95 -14.41 9.25 -22.18
CA VAL A 95 -13.02 9.69 -21.99
C VAL A 95 -12.95 10.81 -20.94
N THR A 96 -13.83 11.80 -21.05
CA THR A 96 -13.94 12.91 -20.09
C THR A 96 -14.28 12.40 -18.70
N TRP A 97 -15.28 11.52 -18.59
CA TRP A 97 -15.69 10.93 -17.31
C TRP A 97 -14.55 10.20 -16.62
N PHE A 98 -13.84 9.33 -17.36
CA PHE A 98 -12.73 8.56 -16.78
C PHE A 98 -11.57 9.48 -16.35
N ASN A 99 -11.29 10.55 -17.10
CA ASN A 99 -10.32 11.56 -16.68
C ASN A 99 -10.71 12.20 -15.33
N GLU A 100 -11.98 12.58 -15.16
CA GLU A 100 -12.45 13.16 -13.90
C GLU A 100 -12.40 12.15 -12.75
N ASN A 101 -12.77 10.88 -12.98
CA ASN A 101 -12.62 9.82 -11.99
C ASN A 101 -11.16 9.70 -11.51
N LEU A 102 -10.19 9.70 -12.43
CA LEU A 102 -8.76 9.66 -12.10
C LEU A 102 -8.31 10.90 -11.29
N VAL A 103 -8.64 12.10 -11.76
CA VAL A 103 -8.19 13.36 -11.14
C VAL A 103 -8.82 13.56 -9.76
N TYR A 104 -10.07 13.14 -9.59
CA TYR A 104 -10.79 13.27 -8.33
C TYR A 104 -10.26 12.31 -7.26
N ASN A 105 -10.07 11.04 -7.62
CA ASN A 105 -9.86 9.98 -6.63
C ASN A 105 -8.39 9.69 -6.34
N VAL A 106 -7.46 9.96 -7.26
CA VAL A 106 -6.09 9.40 -7.20
C VAL A 106 -5.05 10.34 -6.57
N PRO A 107 -4.76 11.55 -7.08
CA PRO A 107 -3.58 12.36 -6.68
C PRO A 107 -3.69 13.05 -5.30
N GLY A 108 -4.80 12.88 -4.59
CA GLY A 108 -5.06 13.48 -3.28
C GLY A 108 -4.29 12.84 -2.11
N GLY A 109 -4.50 13.37 -0.91
CA GLY A 109 -3.93 12.83 0.32
C GLY A 109 -2.39 12.92 0.41
N LYS A 110 -1.81 12.14 1.33
CA LYS A 110 -0.38 12.21 1.69
C LYS A 110 0.55 11.50 0.68
N LEU A 111 0.02 10.60 -0.16
CA LEU A 111 0.77 9.77 -1.13
C LEU A 111 1.91 8.94 -0.50
N ASN A 112 1.78 8.61 0.78
CA ASN A 112 2.83 7.92 1.53
C ASN A 112 3.11 6.52 0.96
N ARG A 113 2.06 5.80 0.51
CA ARG A 113 2.18 4.43 -0.03
C ARG A 113 2.99 4.43 -1.32
N GLY A 114 2.63 5.31 -2.25
CA GLY A 114 3.33 5.45 -3.53
C GLY A 114 4.76 5.96 -3.39
N ILE A 115 4.98 7.01 -2.59
CA ILE A 115 6.32 7.57 -2.36
C ILE A 115 7.24 6.56 -1.65
N SER A 116 6.69 5.71 -0.77
CA SER A 116 7.48 4.65 -0.11
C SER A 116 8.09 3.64 -1.09
N VAL A 117 7.50 3.40 -2.27
CA VAL A 117 8.14 2.56 -3.30
C VAL A 117 9.43 3.21 -3.78
N VAL A 118 9.37 4.48 -4.15
CA VAL A 118 10.53 5.25 -4.64
C VAL A 118 11.63 5.37 -3.58
N ASP A 119 11.26 5.69 -2.34
CA ASP A 119 12.21 5.76 -1.23
C ASP A 119 12.88 4.39 -1.00
N THR A 120 12.10 3.30 -1.03
CA THR A 120 12.63 1.94 -0.84
C THR A 120 13.60 1.54 -1.94
N VAL A 121 13.25 1.75 -3.22
CA VAL A 121 14.15 1.46 -4.36
C VAL A 121 15.45 2.26 -4.23
N THR A 122 15.36 3.55 -3.85
CA THR A 122 16.54 4.41 -3.63
C THR A 122 17.43 3.88 -2.52
N ILE A 123 16.85 3.40 -1.41
CA ILE A 123 17.57 2.84 -0.26
C ILE A 123 18.25 1.52 -0.62
N LEU A 124 17.54 0.61 -1.30
CA LEU A 124 18.07 -0.71 -1.69
C LEU A 124 19.24 -0.57 -2.68
N LEU A 125 19.10 0.29 -3.69
CA LEU A 125 20.16 0.57 -4.66
C LEU A 125 21.28 1.45 -4.11
N ASN A 126 21.04 2.15 -3.00
CA ASN A 126 22.02 3.01 -2.32
C ASN A 126 22.73 4.00 -3.26
N ARG A 127 21.98 4.55 -4.22
CA ARG A 127 22.45 5.56 -5.18
C ARG A 127 21.27 6.36 -5.75
N PRO A 128 21.52 7.51 -6.39
CA PRO A 128 20.49 8.18 -7.19
C PRO A 128 19.92 7.25 -8.26
N LEU A 129 18.59 7.31 -8.43
CA LEU A 129 17.89 6.61 -9.50
C LEU A 129 18.11 7.33 -10.82
N THR A 130 18.27 6.56 -11.90
CA THR A 130 18.12 7.09 -13.26
C THR A 130 16.67 7.52 -13.50
N ASP A 131 16.41 8.29 -14.55
CA ASP A 131 15.05 8.74 -14.87
C ASP A 131 14.10 7.57 -15.18
N ASP A 132 14.59 6.51 -15.85
CA ASP A 132 13.81 5.29 -16.11
C ASP A 132 13.47 4.53 -14.82
N GLU A 133 14.47 4.33 -13.94
CA GLU A 133 14.26 3.67 -12.65
C GLU A 133 13.32 4.47 -11.76
N TYR A 134 13.48 5.80 -11.72
CA TYR A 134 12.57 6.66 -10.97
C TYR A 134 11.14 6.55 -11.52
N PHE A 135 10.98 6.61 -12.85
CA PHE A 135 9.66 6.50 -13.48
C PHE A 135 9.01 5.15 -13.17
N LYS A 136 9.73 4.02 -13.32
CA LYS A 136 9.21 2.68 -13.00
C LYS A 136 8.84 2.55 -11.52
N ALA A 137 9.69 3.00 -10.60
CA ALA A 137 9.39 2.97 -9.17
C ALA A 137 8.17 3.84 -8.82
N ALA A 138 8.08 5.03 -9.41
CA ALA A 138 6.96 5.93 -9.21
C ALA A 138 5.66 5.39 -9.82
N LEU A 139 5.73 4.72 -10.98
CA LEU A 139 4.59 4.08 -11.63
C LEU A 139 4.04 2.93 -10.77
N LEU A 140 4.90 2.08 -10.21
CA LEU A 140 4.49 1.08 -9.22
C LEU A 140 3.85 1.75 -8.00
N GLY A 141 4.41 2.87 -7.54
CA GLY A 141 3.79 3.69 -6.50
C GLY A 141 2.39 4.19 -6.86
N TRP A 142 2.19 4.68 -8.08
CA TRP A 142 0.88 5.11 -8.58
C TRP A 142 -0.10 3.96 -8.77
N CYS A 143 0.37 2.75 -9.08
CA CYS A 143 -0.48 1.55 -9.07
C CYS A 143 -1.05 1.27 -7.67
N ILE A 144 -0.27 1.52 -6.60
CA ILE A 144 -0.78 1.42 -5.22
C ILE A 144 -1.78 2.54 -4.90
N GLU A 145 -1.53 3.77 -5.36
CA GLU A 145 -2.48 4.88 -5.16
C GLU A 145 -3.79 4.67 -5.94
N LEU A 146 -3.72 4.05 -7.14
CA LEU A 146 -4.90 3.58 -7.89
C LEU A 146 -5.63 2.46 -7.13
N LEU A 147 -4.91 1.49 -6.56
CA LEU A 147 -5.50 0.42 -5.75
C LEU A 147 -6.19 0.99 -4.50
N GLN A 148 -5.55 1.96 -3.84
CA GLN A 148 -6.17 2.66 -2.73
C GLN A 148 -7.42 3.43 -3.18
N ALA A 149 -7.37 4.10 -4.32
CA ALA A 149 -8.53 4.84 -4.84
C ALA A 149 -9.69 3.90 -5.19
N PHE A 150 -9.42 2.73 -5.77
CA PHE A 150 -10.40 1.66 -5.96
C PHE A 150 -11.09 1.30 -4.63
N PHE A 151 -10.31 0.96 -3.60
CA PHE A 151 -10.86 0.62 -2.29
C PHE A 151 -11.67 1.76 -1.70
N LEU A 152 -11.15 2.99 -1.68
CA LEU A 152 -11.85 4.13 -1.10
C LEU A 152 -13.16 4.48 -1.80
N VAL A 153 -13.20 4.44 -3.14
CA VAL A 153 -14.44 4.71 -3.88
C VAL A 153 -15.52 3.67 -3.53
N SER A 154 -15.14 2.40 -3.42
CA SER A 154 -16.07 1.33 -3.05
C SER A 154 -16.45 1.36 -1.56
N ASP A 155 -15.49 1.61 -0.67
CA ASP A 155 -15.66 1.67 0.79
C ASP A 155 -16.56 2.84 1.17
N ASP A 156 -16.36 4.03 0.58
CA ASP A 156 -17.21 5.20 0.82
C ASP A 156 -18.68 4.91 0.44
N MET A 157 -18.95 4.06 -0.56
CA MET A 157 -20.31 3.62 -0.90
C MET A 157 -20.87 2.62 0.10
N MET A 158 -20.06 1.63 0.50
CA MET A 158 -20.46 0.58 1.46
C MET A 158 -20.72 1.15 2.85
N ASP A 159 -20.02 2.23 3.20
CA ASP A 159 -20.08 2.91 4.50
C ASP A 159 -20.98 4.17 4.49
N ALA A 160 -21.65 4.44 3.37
CA ALA A 160 -22.46 5.64 3.17
C ALA A 160 -21.75 6.95 3.56
N SER A 161 -20.44 7.03 3.32
CA SER A 161 -19.58 8.13 3.75
C SER A 161 -19.92 9.46 3.07
N ILE A 162 -19.76 10.55 3.82
CA ILE A 162 -20.16 11.89 3.36
C ILE A 162 -19.04 12.58 2.58
N SER A 163 -17.82 12.59 3.13
CA SER A 163 -16.68 13.32 2.59
C SER A 163 -15.39 12.51 2.69
N ARG A 164 -14.49 12.76 1.74
CA ARG A 164 -13.16 12.17 1.64
C ARG A 164 -12.17 13.23 1.15
N ARG A 165 -11.05 13.40 1.88
CA ARG A 165 -9.97 14.35 1.50
C ARG A 165 -10.47 15.79 1.32
N GLY A 166 -11.43 16.23 2.16
CA GLY A 166 -12.01 17.58 2.11
C GLY A 166 -12.99 17.82 0.95
N GLN A 167 -13.43 16.78 0.24
CA GLN A 167 -14.41 16.84 -0.84
C GLN A 167 -15.52 15.80 -0.61
N PRO A 168 -16.71 15.91 -1.26
CA PRO A 168 -17.71 14.85 -1.21
C PRO A 168 -17.14 13.49 -1.64
N CYS A 169 -17.62 12.39 -1.08
CA CYS A 169 -17.28 11.07 -1.60
C CYS A 169 -17.73 10.94 -3.08
N TRP A 170 -16.96 10.22 -3.91
CA TRP A 170 -17.16 10.19 -5.37
C TRP A 170 -18.61 9.86 -5.77
N TYR A 171 -19.22 8.86 -5.12
CA TYR A 171 -20.61 8.45 -5.40
C TYR A 171 -21.66 9.53 -5.09
N ARG A 172 -21.30 10.59 -4.36
CA ARG A 172 -22.15 11.73 -4.02
C ARG A 172 -21.96 12.93 -4.95
N VAL A 173 -21.06 12.87 -5.92
CA VAL A 173 -20.86 13.97 -6.89
C VAL A 173 -22.09 14.09 -7.80
N HIS A 174 -22.68 15.28 -7.83
CA HIS A 174 -23.94 15.55 -8.54
C HIS A 174 -23.78 16.01 -10.00
N ASP A 175 -22.58 16.43 -10.38
CA ASP A 175 -22.27 16.82 -11.76
C ASP A 175 -20.79 16.54 -12.09
N VAL A 176 -20.56 15.70 -13.10
CA VAL A 176 -19.25 15.46 -13.70
C VAL A 176 -19.21 16.18 -15.04
N LYS A 177 -18.79 17.45 -15.03
CA LYS A 177 -18.60 18.28 -16.25
C LYS A 177 -19.84 18.35 -17.17
N GLY A 178 -21.05 18.37 -16.61
CA GLY A 178 -22.30 18.39 -17.38
C GLY A 178 -22.75 17.02 -17.89
N LEU A 179 -22.03 15.94 -17.58
CA LEU A 179 -22.37 14.56 -17.98
C LEU A 179 -23.37 13.89 -17.03
N GLY A 180 -23.56 14.45 -15.83
CA GLY A 180 -24.53 13.97 -14.84
C GLY A 180 -23.91 13.57 -13.51
N LYS A 181 -24.75 12.97 -12.66
CA LYS A 181 -24.40 12.52 -11.30
C LYS A 181 -23.72 11.15 -11.30
N VAL A 182 -22.81 10.92 -10.36
CA VAL A 182 -22.08 9.65 -10.23
C VAL A 182 -22.97 8.54 -9.68
N HIS A 183 -23.42 8.64 -8.42
CA HIS A 183 -24.26 7.62 -7.77
C HIS A 183 -23.70 6.20 -7.96
N ASN A 184 -24.47 5.27 -8.53
CA ASN A 184 -24.05 3.87 -8.74
C ASN A 184 -22.97 3.71 -9.82
N ILE A 185 -22.67 4.73 -10.63
CA ILE A 185 -21.56 4.68 -11.59
C ILE A 185 -20.22 4.53 -10.85
N ALA A 186 -20.14 5.00 -9.60
CA ALA A 186 -18.98 4.83 -8.73
C ALA A 186 -18.52 3.37 -8.58
N ILE A 187 -19.44 2.40 -8.69
CA ILE A 187 -19.10 0.96 -8.67
C ILE A 187 -18.23 0.59 -9.87
N ASN A 188 -18.62 1.00 -11.08
CA ASN A 188 -17.82 0.73 -12.26
C ASN A 188 -16.55 1.59 -12.29
N ASP A 189 -16.64 2.83 -11.81
CA ASP A 189 -15.50 3.73 -11.70
C ASP A 189 -14.41 3.16 -10.78
N SER A 190 -14.78 2.46 -9.70
CA SER A 190 -13.81 1.77 -8.85
C SER A 190 -13.12 0.63 -9.60
N PHE A 191 -13.85 -0.19 -10.36
CA PHE A 191 -13.27 -1.25 -11.20
C PHE A 191 -12.37 -0.71 -12.30
N MET A 192 -12.68 0.47 -12.85
CA MET A 192 -11.84 1.14 -13.84
C MET A 192 -10.50 1.60 -13.22
N LEU A 193 -10.50 2.05 -11.96
CA LEU A 193 -9.27 2.39 -11.24
C LEU A 193 -8.40 1.15 -11.01
N GLU A 194 -9.00 0.01 -10.65
CA GLU A 194 -8.28 -1.26 -10.52
C GLU A 194 -7.76 -1.75 -11.89
N GLY A 195 -8.60 -1.74 -12.92
CA GLY A 195 -8.24 -2.15 -14.28
C GLY A 195 -7.07 -1.35 -14.87
N ALA A 196 -6.99 -0.06 -14.55
CA ALA A 196 -5.87 0.80 -14.94
C ALA A 196 -4.52 0.28 -14.42
N ILE A 197 -4.46 -0.33 -13.24
CA ILE A 197 -3.24 -0.93 -12.69
C ILE A 197 -2.70 -1.99 -13.64
N TYR A 198 -3.53 -2.96 -14.03
CA TYR A 198 -3.08 -4.07 -14.86
C TYR A 198 -2.75 -3.63 -16.30
N HIS A 199 -3.42 -2.59 -16.80
CA HIS A 199 -3.03 -1.94 -18.04
C HIS A 199 -1.61 -1.37 -17.95
N LEU A 200 -1.31 -0.57 -16.91
CA LEU A 200 0.00 0.04 -16.71
C LEU A 200 1.10 -1.00 -16.48
N LEU A 201 0.83 -2.03 -15.66
CA LEU A 201 1.77 -3.13 -15.44
C LEU A 201 2.10 -3.85 -16.76
N LYS A 202 1.09 -4.16 -17.58
CA LYS A 202 1.30 -4.79 -18.88
C LYS A 202 2.08 -3.88 -19.84
N THR A 203 1.81 -2.58 -19.85
CA THR A 203 2.47 -1.64 -20.76
C THR A 203 3.96 -1.49 -20.42
N HIS A 204 4.29 -1.33 -19.13
CA HIS A 204 5.64 -0.95 -18.71
C HIS A 204 6.51 -2.11 -18.21
N PHE A 205 5.91 -3.19 -17.71
CA PHE A 205 6.65 -4.24 -17.02
C PHE A 205 6.60 -5.60 -17.70
N ARG A 206 5.78 -5.84 -18.74
CA ARG A 206 5.62 -7.17 -19.37
C ARG A 206 6.92 -7.86 -19.86
N ARG A 207 8.01 -7.10 -20.01
CA ARG A 207 9.33 -7.60 -20.44
C ARG A 207 10.31 -7.78 -19.29
N GLU A 208 9.97 -7.28 -18.11
CA GLU A 208 10.78 -7.43 -16.91
C GLU A 208 10.64 -8.87 -16.40
N SER A 209 11.72 -9.44 -15.88
CA SER A 209 11.72 -10.81 -15.37
C SER A 209 10.78 -11.01 -14.19
N TYR A 210 10.47 -9.94 -13.47
CA TYR A 210 9.60 -9.92 -12.28
C TYR A 210 8.15 -9.52 -12.59
N TYR A 211 7.73 -9.44 -13.86
CA TYR A 211 6.37 -9.02 -14.24
C TYR A 211 5.27 -9.86 -13.57
N VAL A 212 5.42 -11.18 -13.62
CA VAL A 212 4.43 -12.12 -13.03
C VAL A 212 4.35 -11.92 -11.53
N ASP A 213 5.49 -11.73 -10.86
CA ASP A 213 5.52 -11.46 -9.42
C ASP A 213 4.77 -10.18 -9.04
N LEU A 214 4.81 -9.14 -9.90
CA LEU A 214 4.03 -7.92 -9.67
C LEU A 214 2.53 -8.21 -9.75
N LEU A 215 2.09 -8.97 -10.76
CA LEU A 215 0.68 -9.35 -10.91
C LEU A 215 0.19 -10.15 -9.72
N GLU A 216 0.96 -11.16 -9.31
CA GLU A 216 0.62 -12.01 -8.16
C GLU A 216 0.57 -11.19 -6.86
N LEU A 217 1.52 -10.27 -6.63
CA LEU A 217 1.50 -9.38 -5.47
C LEU A 217 0.26 -8.48 -5.43
N PHE A 218 -0.10 -7.86 -6.55
CA PHE A 218 -1.32 -7.04 -6.61
C PHE A 218 -2.57 -7.88 -6.37
N GLN A 219 -2.72 -9.02 -7.04
CA GLN A 219 -3.90 -9.88 -6.88
C GLN A 219 -4.02 -10.45 -5.46
N GLU A 220 -2.91 -10.93 -4.88
CA GLU A 220 -2.91 -11.49 -3.52
C GLU A 220 -3.27 -10.42 -2.49
N VAL A 221 -2.67 -9.23 -2.59
CA VAL A 221 -2.96 -8.13 -1.67
C VAL A 221 -4.38 -7.61 -1.85
N THR A 222 -4.88 -7.49 -3.09
CA THR A 222 -6.27 -7.12 -3.34
C THR A 222 -7.23 -8.10 -2.66
N TYR A 223 -7.03 -9.40 -2.87
CA TYR A 223 -7.87 -10.42 -2.26
C TYR A 223 -7.79 -10.42 -0.73
N LYS A 224 -6.59 -10.21 -0.16
CA LYS A 224 -6.42 -10.03 1.29
C LYS A 224 -7.20 -8.84 1.82
N THR A 225 -7.17 -7.71 1.13
CA THR A 225 -7.93 -6.52 1.52
C THR A 225 -9.43 -6.75 1.42
N GLU A 226 -9.92 -7.41 0.37
CA GLU A 226 -11.34 -7.80 0.25
C GLU A 226 -11.78 -8.77 1.34
N MET A 227 -10.95 -9.75 1.72
CA MET A 227 -11.22 -10.63 2.86
C MET A 227 -11.34 -9.84 4.17
N GLY A 228 -10.48 -8.84 4.37
CA GLY A 228 -10.57 -7.92 5.50
C GLY A 228 -11.86 -7.10 5.49
N GLN A 229 -12.22 -6.54 4.32
CA GLN A 229 -13.44 -5.77 4.11
C GLN A 229 -14.69 -6.61 4.38
N LEU A 230 -14.72 -7.88 3.93
CA LEU A 230 -15.82 -8.79 4.21
C LEU A 230 -16.03 -8.95 5.71
N VAL A 231 -14.96 -9.19 6.48
CA VAL A 231 -15.05 -9.34 7.94
C VAL A 231 -15.48 -8.05 8.62
N ASP A 232 -15.01 -6.89 8.13
CA ASP A 232 -15.44 -5.57 8.62
C ASP A 232 -16.95 -5.37 8.49
N LEU A 233 -17.49 -5.55 7.26
CA LEU A 233 -18.90 -5.32 6.94
C LEU A 233 -19.85 -6.24 7.70
N ILE A 234 -19.52 -7.53 7.83
CA ILE A 234 -20.38 -8.49 8.57
C ILE A 234 -20.25 -8.34 10.10
N THR A 235 -19.17 -7.72 10.58
CA THR A 235 -18.97 -7.44 12.00
C THR A 235 -19.80 -6.23 12.41
N ALA A 236 -19.79 -5.16 11.62
CA ALA A 236 -20.49 -3.91 11.89
C ALA A 236 -21.51 -3.57 10.77
N PRO A 237 -22.59 -4.35 10.62
CA PRO A 237 -23.59 -4.07 9.58
C PRO A 237 -24.38 -2.79 9.94
N GLU A 238 -24.59 -1.91 8.96
CA GLU A 238 -25.21 -0.59 9.19
C GLU A 238 -26.60 -0.66 9.83
N ASP A 239 -27.39 -1.68 9.49
CA ASP A 239 -28.78 -1.82 9.92
C ASP A 239 -28.93 -2.51 11.29
N ASN A 240 -27.89 -3.19 11.79
CA ASN A 240 -27.99 -4.00 13.01
C ASN A 240 -26.67 -4.11 13.78
N ILE A 241 -26.26 -2.99 14.36
CA ILE A 241 -25.02 -2.87 15.12
C ILE A 241 -25.15 -3.63 16.45
N ASP A 242 -24.34 -4.69 16.62
CA ASP A 242 -24.23 -5.45 17.86
C ASP A 242 -22.77 -5.50 18.34
N ILE A 243 -22.39 -4.46 19.07
CA ILE A 243 -21.01 -4.29 19.56
C ILE A 243 -20.57 -5.38 20.54
N ARG A 244 -21.48 -6.22 21.06
CA ARG A 244 -21.10 -7.39 21.88
C ARG A 244 -20.24 -8.40 21.12
N LYS A 245 -20.30 -8.34 19.79
CA LYS A 245 -19.47 -9.16 18.91
C LYS A 245 -18.05 -8.62 18.75
N TYR A 246 -17.77 -7.40 19.21
CA TYR A 246 -16.48 -6.73 19.02
C TYR A 246 -15.48 -7.20 20.05
N ASN A 247 -14.25 -7.37 19.61
CA ASN A 247 -13.10 -7.68 20.46
C ASN A 247 -11.81 -7.34 19.72
N LEU A 248 -10.72 -7.27 20.48
CA LEU A 248 -9.40 -6.91 19.95
C LEU A 248 -8.87 -7.91 18.92
N ASP A 249 -9.21 -9.20 19.02
CA ASP A 249 -8.76 -10.21 18.06
C ASP A 249 -9.40 -10.00 16.67
N LYS A 250 -10.70 -9.72 16.64
CA LYS A 250 -11.43 -9.39 15.41
C LYS A 250 -10.96 -8.09 14.81
N HIS A 251 -10.80 -7.04 15.63
CA HIS A 251 -10.22 -5.77 15.18
C HIS A 251 -8.85 -6.01 14.55
N THR A 252 -7.96 -6.72 15.25
CA THR A 252 -6.62 -7.05 14.75
C THR A 252 -6.69 -7.80 13.41
N PHE A 253 -7.59 -8.77 13.27
CA PHE A 253 -7.79 -9.47 12.00
C PHE A 253 -8.22 -8.51 10.89
N ILE A 254 -9.26 -7.71 11.11
CA ILE A 254 -9.77 -6.74 10.14
C ILE A 254 -8.63 -5.82 9.70
N VAL A 255 -7.91 -5.23 10.66
CA VAL A 255 -6.82 -4.29 10.39
C VAL A 255 -5.68 -4.91 9.57
N ARG A 256 -5.25 -6.12 9.91
CA ARG A 256 -4.17 -6.81 9.18
C ARG A 256 -4.53 -6.99 7.71
N TYR A 257 -5.75 -7.45 7.44
CA TYR A 257 -6.19 -7.80 6.11
C TYR A 257 -6.67 -6.57 5.32
N LYS A 258 -7.58 -5.77 5.89
CA LYS A 258 -8.15 -4.57 5.26
C LYS A 258 -7.09 -3.50 5.05
N THR A 259 -6.15 -3.30 5.98
CA THR A 259 -5.24 -2.14 5.95
C THR A 259 -3.78 -2.52 5.73
N ALA A 260 -3.22 -3.43 6.52
CA ALA A 260 -1.76 -3.56 6.64
C ALA A 260 -1.08 -4.04 5.34
N PHE A 261 -1.65 -5.04 4.66
CA PHE A 261 -1.03 -5.60 3.44
C PHE A 261 -0.88 -4.57 2.32
N TYR A 262 -1.95 -3.88 1.93
CA TYR A 262 -1.89 -2.93 0.82
C TYR A 262 -1.23 -1.60 1.21
N SER A 263 -1.29 -1.22 2.49
CA SER A 263 -0.78 0.07 2.96
C SER A 263 0.70 0.07 3.29
N PHE A 264 1.26 -1.07 3.68
CA PHE A 264 2.64 -1.18 4.14
C PHE A 264 3.43 -2.24 3.39
N TYR A 265 2.96 -3.49 3.42
CA TYR A 265 3.69 -4.60 2.82
C TYR A 265 3.89 -4.42 1.30
N LEU A 266 2.83 -4.09 0.57
CA LEU A 266 2.85 -3.99 -0.89
C LEU A 266 3.91 -2.98 -1.39
N SER A 267 4.03 -1.80 -0.78
CA SER A 267 5.00 -0.78 -1.20
C SER A 267 6.44 -1.28 -1.15
N VAL A 268 6.81 -1.99 -0.09
CA VAL A 268 8.17 -2.52 0.07
C VAL A 268 8.38 -3.76 -0.79
N ALA A 269 7.39 -4.67 -0.87
CA ALA A 269 7.46 -5.87 -1.68
C ALA A 269 7.62 -5.57 -3.18
N LEU A 270 6.91 -4.57 -3.71
CA LEU A 270 7.06 -4.12 -5.10
C LEU A 270 8.46 -3.56 -5.38
N ALA A 271 9.00 -2.75 -4.45
CA ALA A 271 10.35 -2.24 -4.55
C ALA A 271 11.41 -3.36 -4.49
N MET A 272 11.20 -4.37 -3.62
CA MET A 272 12.06 -5.55 -3.53
C MET A 272 12.07 -6.34 -4.84
N ARG A 273 10.90 -6.59 -5.46
CA ARG A 273 10.81 -7.27 -6.76
C ARG A 273 11.54 -6.49 -7.84
N MET A 274 11.32 -5.17 -7.91
CA MET A 274 12.00 -4.29 -8.86
C MET A 274 13.52 -4.28 -8.68
N CYS A 275 14.03 -4.37 -7.45
CA CYS A 275 15.46 -4.39 -7.16
C CYS A 275 16.09 -5.80 -7.27
N GLY A 276 15.31 -6.82 -7.62
CA GLY A 276 15.80 -8.20 -7.73
C GLY A 276 16.20 -8.82 -6.39
N VAL A 277 15.51 -8.46 -5.29
CA VAL A 277 15.68 -9.16 -4.01
C VAL A 277 15.13 -10.59 -4.17
N PRO A 278 15.95 -11.63 -3.96
CA PRO A 278 15.49 -13.01 -4.08
C PRO A 278 14.58 -13.38 -2.90
N ASP A 279 13.68 -14.34 -3.10
CA ASP A 279 12.78 -14.81 -2.04
C ASP A 279 13.54 -15.35 -0.84
N VAL A 280 14.65 -16.05 -1.09
CA VAL A 280 15.53 -16.61 -0.07
C VAL A 280 16.98 -16.26 -0.39
N TYR A 281 17.73 -15.82 0.61
CA TYR A 281 19.18 -15.65 0.52
C TYR A 281 19.88 -15.93 1.84
N GLU A 282 21.18 -16.17 1.77
CA GLU A 282 22.03 -16.28 2.94
C GLU A 282 22.79 -14.98 3.19
N ILE A 283 22.90 -14.60 4.47
CA ILE A 283 23.65 -13.42 4.91
C ILE A 283 24.11 -13.64 6.36
N ASN A 284 25.38 -13.36 6.66
CA ASN A 284 25.95 -13.51 8.01
C ASN A 284 25.66 -14.88 8.66
N GLY A 285 25.67 -15.96 7.88
CA GLY A 285 25.36 -17.32 8.34
C GLY A 285 23.88 -17.60 8.65
N LYS A 286 22.96 -16.74 8.20
CA LYS A 286 21.51 -16.89 8.37
C LYS A 286 20.81 -17.00 7.01
N THR A 287 19.88 -17.93 6.89
CA THR A 287 18.92 -17.97 5.78
C THR A 287 17.79 -16.98 6.05
N ILE A 288 17.52 -16.11 5.08
CA ILE A 288 16.49 -15.08 5.16
C ILE A 288 15.44 -15.34 4.08
N GLU A 289 14.20 -15.50 4.51
CA GLU A 289 13.03 -15.47 3.64
C GLU A 289 12.56 -14.01 3.51
N ALA A 290 13.02 -13.31 2.48
CA ALA A 290 13.00 -11.84 2.41
C ALA A 290 11.59 -11.25 2.56
N TYR A 291 10.61 -11.83 1.90
CA TYR A 291 9.23 -11.36 1.91
C TYR A 291 8.52 -11.68 3.22
N LYS A 292 8.81 -12.81 3.86
CA LYS A 292 8.31 -13.12 5.22
C LYS A 292 8.93 -12.19 6.26
N GLU A 293 10.20 -11.84 6.10
CA GLU A 293 10.86 -10.90 7.00
C GLU A 293 10.31 -9.47 6.85
N ALA A 294 10.00 -9.06 5.61
CA ALA A 294 9.29 -7.81 5.37
C ALA A 294 7.86 -7.83 5.96
N ASP A 295 7.12 -8.91 5.77
CA ASP A 295 5.78 -9.15 6.35
C ASP A 295 5.79 -9.04 7.89
N ARG A 296 6.76 -9.70 8.54
CA ARG A 296 6.97 -9.69 10.00
C ARG A 296 7.06 -8.28 10.59
N ILE A 297 7.56 -7.31 9.83
CA ILE A 297 7.76 -5.92 10.26
C ILE A 297 6.61 -5.02 9.79
N LEU A 298 6.18 -5.17 8.54
CA LEU A 298 5.24 -4.25 7.90
C LEU A 298 3.80 -4.49 8.31
N ILE A 299 3.42 -5.72 8.70
CA ILE A 299 2.07 -5.98 9.22
C ILE A 299 1.84 -5.34 10.58
N PRO A 300 2.71 -5.52 11.59
CA PRO A 300 2.58 -4.77 12.85
C PRO A 300 2.63 -3.25 12.66
N MET A 301 3.38 -2.76 11.67
CA MET A 301 3.40 -1.34 11.31
C MET A 301 2.03 -0.86 10.81
N GLY A 302 1.35 -1.68 10.00
CA GLY A 302 -0.02 -1.42 9.55
C GLY A 302 -1.06 -1.54 10.66
N GLU A 303 -0.87 -2.47 11.60
CA GLU A 303 -1.69 -2.57 12.80
C GLU A 303 -1.62 -1.29 13.63
N PHE A 304 -0.40 -0.82 13.93
CA PHE A 304 -0.18 0.44 14.63
C PHE A 304 -0.81 1.63 13.91
N PHE A 305 -0.67 1.70 12.59
CA PHE A 305 -1.25 2.76 11.78
C PHE A 305 -2.77 2.83 11.86
N GLN A 306 -3.46 1.70 11.82
CA GLN A 306 -4.92 1.70 11.91
C GLN A 306 -5.40 2.00 13.32
N VAL A 307 -4.72 1.51 14.36
CA VAL A 307 -5.03 1.90 15.75
C VAL A 307 -4.90 3.42 15.94
N GLN A 308 -3.88 4.03 15.33
CA GLN A 308 -3.76 5.48 15.30
C GLN A 308 -4.89 6.16 14.51
N ASP A 309 -5.32 5.60 13.38
CA ASP A 309 -6.45 6.13 12.59
C ASP A 309 -7.76 6.09 13.41
N ASP A 310 -8.07 4.96 14.06
CA ASP A 310 -9.24 4.79 14.92
C ASP A 310 -9.22 5.74 16.14
N TYR A 311 -8.05 5.94 16.74
CA TYR A 311 -7.88 6.89 17.85
C TYR A 311 -8.13 8.33 17.38
N LEU A 312 -7.54 8.72 16.25
CA LEU A 312 -7.69 10.05 15.68
C LEU A 312 -9.11 10.29 15.13
N ASP A 313 -9.85 9.24 14.76
CA ASP A 313 -11.24 9.37 14.29
C ASP A 313 -12.13 10.01 15.36
N TYR A 314 -12.02 9.58 16.63
CA TYR A 314 -12.82 10.19 17.69
C TYR A 314 -12.16 11.38 18.37
N HIS A 315 -10.83 11.42 18.45
CA HIS A 315 -10.06 12.41 19.22
C HIS A 315 -9.54 13.58 18.37
N GLY A 316 -9.24 13.36 17.10
CA GLY A 316 -8.64 14.34 16.20
C GLY A 316 -9.66 15.31 15.61
N THR A 317 -9.17 16.45 15.14
CA THR A 317 -9.96 17.42 14.39
C THR A 317 -10.07 17.03 12.92
N GLU A 318 -11.12 17.50 12.23
CA GLU A 318 -11.28 17.31 10.78
C GLU A 318 -10.06 17.83 9.99
N ALA A 319 -9.41 18.90 10.46
CA ALA A 319 -8.20 19.44 9.84
C ALA A 319 -6.99 18.49 9.97
N GLU A 320 -6.88 17.75 11.07
CA GLU A 320 -5.80 16.79 11.32
C GLU A 320 -5.99 15.49 10.53
N ILE A 321 -7.24 15.00 10.43
CA ILE A 321 -7.56 13.69 9.80
C ILE A 321 -8.00 13.81 8.34
N GLY A 322 -8.51 14.97 7.90
CA GLY A 322 -8.96 15.24 6.53
C GLY A 322 -10.34 14.66 6.19
N LYS A 323 -11.10 14.23 7.21
CA LYS A 323 -12.47 13.72 7.17
C LYS A 323 -13.18 14.08 8.48
N ILE A 324 -14.50 13.95 8.52
CA ILE A 324 -15.22 13.95 9.80
C ILE A 324 -15.06 12.54 10.39
N GLY A 325 -14.73 12.44 11.68
CA GLY A 325 -14.71 11.16 12.38
C GLY A 325 -16.12 10.65 12.63
N THR A 326 -16.38 9.40 12.24
CA THR A 326 -17.73 8.83 12.27
C THR A 326 -17.78 7.45 12.91
N ASP A 327 -16.67 6.88 13.38
CA ASP A 327 -16.60 5.49 13.86
C ASP A 327 -17.63 5.19 14.97
N ILE A 328 -17.83 6.13 15.90
CA ILE A 328 -18.81 5.99 16.98
C ILE A 328 -20.24 5.98 16.44
N VAL A 329 -20.53 6.86 15.48
CA VAL A 329 -21.88 7.04 14.90
C VAL A 329 -22.24 5.89 13.97
N ASP A 330 -21.27 5.44 13.18
CA ASP A 330 -21.39 4.32 12.24
C ASP A 330 -21.30 2.97 12.96
N GLY A 331 -20.94 2.98 14.25
CA GLY A 331 -20.85 1.78 15.07
C GLY A 331 -19.73 0.85 14.63
N LYS A 332 -18.63 1.40 14.11
CA LYS A 332 -17.49 0.63 13.58
C LYS A 332 -16.84 -0.20 14.67
N CYS A 333 -16.24 -1.32 14.27
CA CYS A 333 -15.45 -2.17 15.17
C CYS A 333 -14.06 -1.56 15.41
N SER A 334 -14.00 -0.32 15.90
CA SER A 334 -12.73 0.41 16.09
C SER A 334 -11.93 -0.09 17.30
N TRP A 335 -10.64 0.23 17.33
CA TRP A 335 -9.75 -0.10 18.44
C TRP A 335 -10.28 0.46 19.77
N CYS A 336 -10.84 1.67 19.76
CA CYS A 336 -11.34 2.35 20.96
C CYS A 336 -12.49 1.58 21.61
N VAL A 337 -13.50 1.15 20.83
CA VAL A 337 -14.64 0.39 21.37
C VAL A 337 -14.21 -1.01 21.80
N CYS A 338 -13.32 -1.67 21.06
CA CYS A 338 -12.78 -2.98 21.44
C CYS A 338 -12.00 -2.90 22.77
N THR A 339 -11.22 -1.84 22.95
CA THR A 339 -10.48 -1.56 24.19
C THR A 339 -11.44 -1.26 25.34
N ALA A 340 -12.47 -0.45 25.09
CA ALA A 340 -13.48 -0.12 26.09
C ALA A 340 -14.29 -1.34 26.55
N LEU A 341 -14.65 -2.23 25.63
CA LEU A 341 -15.33 -3.50 25.96
C LEU A 341 -14.42 -4.48 26.71
N THR A 342 -13.10 -4.41 26.49
CA THR A 342 -12.12 -5.28 27.15
C THR A 342 -11.83 -4.83 28.59
N TYR A 343 -11.64 -3.53 28.80
CA TYR A 343 -11.15 -2.99 30.07
C TYR A 343 -12.19 -2.20 30.87
N GLY A 344 -13.34 -1.86 30.27
CA GLY A 344 -14.40 -1.11 30.92
C GLY A 344 -15.14 -1.93 31.97
N THR A 345 -15.68 -1.22 32.96
CA THR A 345 -16.63 -1.76 33.94
C THR A 345 -17.96 -2.15 33.28
N GLU A 346 -18.79 -2.96 33.94
CA GLU A 346 -20.11 -3.31 33.42
C GLU A 346 -21.01 -2.07 33.17
N ALA A 347 -20.89 -1.03 34.00
CA ALA A 347 -21.61 0.23 33.79
C ALA A 347 -21.16 0.95 32.51
N GLN A 348 -19.85 0.97 32.23
CA GLN A 348 -19.28 1.55 31.01
C GLN A 348 -19.66 0.74 29.76
N LYS A 349 -19.68 -0.59 29.86
CA LYS A 349 -20.18 -1.46 28.78
C LYS A 349 -21.66 -1.21 28.49
N GLN A 350 -22.47 -1.06 29.53
CA GLN A 350 -23.89 -0.74 29.38
C GLN A 350 -24.09 0.62 28.69
N LEU A 351 -23.30 1.63 29.06
CA LEU A 351 -23.29 2.93 28.37
C LEU A 351 -22.99 2.75 26.87
N LEU A 352 -21.99 1.94 26.50
CA LEU A 352 -21.70 1.65 25.10
C LEU A 352 -22.88 0.97 24.38
N TYR A 353 -23.53 -0.02 25.00
CA TYR A 353 -24.68 -0.71 24.39
C TYR A 353 -25.86 0.24 24.10
N GLU A 354 -26.00 1.29 24.89
CA GLU A 354 -27.08 2.27 24.77
C GLU A 354 -26.74 3.42 23.80
N ASN A 355 -25.47 3.77 23.66
CA ASN A 355 -25.06 5.02 22.99
C ASN A 355 -24.20 4.83 21.72
N TYR A 356 -23.56 3.68 21.53
CA TYR A 356 -22.69 3.44 20.37
C TYR A 356 -23.50 3.05 19.12
N GLY A 357 -23.10 3.56 17.94
CA GLY A 357 -23.75 3.25 16.67
C GLY A 357 -25.19 3.77 16.55
N LYS A 358 -25.51 4.86 17.24
CA LYS A 358 -26.86 5.43 17.27
C LYS A 358 -26.99 6.58 16.28
N LYS A 359 -28.02 6.49 15.43
CA LYS A 359 -28.38 7.52 14.44
C LYS A 359 -29.73 8.13 14.85
N GLY A 360 -29.94 9.42 14.62
CA GLY A 360 -31.22 10.10 14.92
C GLY A 360 -31.07 11.41 15.70
N ALA A 361 -32.16 11.88 16.30
CA ALA A 361 -32.22 13.19 16.96
C ALA A 361 -31.26 13.33 18.14
N ASP A 362 -31.00 12.24 18.87
CA ASP A 362 -30.13 12.23 20.06
C ASP A 362 -28.68 11.82 19.76
N GLN A 363 -28.35 11.56 18.48
CA GLN A 363 -27.05 11.02 18.05
C GLN A 363 -25.86 11.79 18.64
N ALA A 364 -25.91 13.13 18.61
CA ALA A 364 -24.82 13.97 19.09
C ALA A 364 -24.61 13.83 20.62
N ALA A 365 -25.69 13.72 21.39
CA ALA A 365 -25.60 13.54 22.84
C ALA A 365 -25.06 12.14 23.20
N GLN A 366 -25.48 11.12 22.44
CA GLN A 366 -25.03 9.74 22.62
C GLN A 366 -23.56 9.58 22.26
N GLU A 367 -23.13 10.16 21.13
CA GLU A 367 -21.72 10.20 20.73
C GLU A 367 -20.87 10.91 21.79
N GLN A 368 -21.34 12.06 22.31
CA GLN A 368 -20.63 12.79 23.36
C GLN A 368 -20.50 11.98 24.64
N ALA A 369 -21.54 11.24 25.05
CA ALA A 369 -21.47 10.38 26.24
C ALA A 369 -20.40 9.27 26.10
N VAL A 370 -20.24 8.70 24.89
CA VAL A 370 -19.16 7.74 24.61
C VAL A 370 -17.79 8.42 24.68
N LYS A 371 -17.64 9.61 24.08
CA LYS A 371 -16.40 10.39 24.11
C LYS A 371 -16.00 10.77 25.54
N ASP A 372 -16.94 11.21 26.36
CA ASP A 372 -16.72 11.55 27.77
C ASP A 372 -16.24 10.32 28.55
N MET A 373 -16.86 9.16 28.33
CA MET A 373 -16.43 7.89 28.93
C MET A 373 -15.02 7.48 28.48
N TYR A 374 -14.67 7.67 27.20
CA TYR A 374 -13.31 7.41 26.70
C TYR A 374 -12.26 8.32 27.33
N ASN A 375 -12.62 9.56 27.63
CA ASN A 375 -11.73 10.59 28.17
C ASN A 375 -11.70 10.66 29.70
N ASP A 376 -12.45 9.81 30.42
CA ASP A 376 -12.40 9.74 31.89
C ASP A 376 -11.02 9.32 32.38
N GLU A 377 -10.25 10.29 32.89
CA GLU A 377 -8.86 10.12 33.34
C GLU A 377 -8.73 9.16 34.54
N GLN A 378 -9.79 9.05 35.36
CA GLN A 378 -9.82 8.18 36.54
C GLN A 378 -10.40 6.80 36.22
N GLY A 379 -11.03 6.67 35.06
CA GLY A 379 -11.69 5.46 34.59
C GLY A 379 -10.93 4.77 33.45
N LEU A 380 -11.59 4.69 32.28
CA LEU A 380 -11.10 3.90 31.16
C LEU A 380 -9.84 4.50 30.52
N ASN A 381 -9.81 5.84 30.39
CA ASN A 381 -8.73 6.65 29.85
C ASN A 381 -8.12 6.06 28.56
N ILE A 382 -8.90 6.08 27.48
CA ILE A 382 -8.45 5.64 26.14
C ILE A 382 -7.19 6.39 25.67
N PRO A 383 -7.04 7.72 25.87
CA PRO A 383 -5.81 8.42 25.52
C PRO A 383 -4.55 7.81 26.15
N ARG A 384 -4.55 7.56 27.47
CA ARG A 384 -3.42 6.91 28.15
C ARG A 384 -3.15 5.51 27.61
N ARG A 385 -4.19 4.72 27.35
CA ARG A 385 -4.03 3.37 26.78
C ARG A 385 -3.45 3.40 25.38
N TYR A 386 -3.83 4.40 24.57
CA TYR A 386 -3.27 4.61 23.25
C TYR A 386 -1.79 4.99 23.33
N GLU A 387 -1.41 5.89 24.24
CA GLU A 387 0.01 6.24 24.47
C GLU A 387 0.86 5.02 24.88
N GLU A 388 0.34 4.21 25.81
CA GLU A 388 0.99 2.96 26.25
C GLU A 388 1.12 1.96 25.08
N TYR A 389 0.05 1.78 24.29
CA TYR A 389 0.07 0.95 23.09
C TYR A 389 1.07 1.46 22.05
N GLN A 390 1.04 2.75 21.71
CA GLN A 390 1.93 3.38 20.75
C GLN A 390 3.39 3.18 21.14
N LYS A 391 3.75 3.45 22.40
CA LYS A 391 5.11 3.26 22.89
C LYS A 391 5.56 1.81 22.74
N LYS A 392 4.70 0.85 23.08
CA LYS A 392 5.00 -0.57 22.94
C LYS A 392 5.15 -0.98 21.47
N ALA A 393 4.17 -0.64 20.63
CA ALA A 393 4.16 -1.01 19.22
C ALA A 393 5.39 -0.47 18.48
N VAL A 394 5.72 0.82 18.68
CA VAL A 394 6.91 1.44 18.07
C VAL A 394 8.20 0.80 18.61
N GLY A 395 8.26 0.48 19.91
CA GLY A 395 9.40 -0.23 20.50
C GLY A 395 9.61 -1.61 19.90
N ASP A 396 8.54 -2.40 19.79
CA ASP A 396 8.56 -3.74 19.21
C ASP A 396 8.98 -3.70 17.73
N ILE A 397 8.38 -2.80 16.93
CA ILE A 397 8.74 -2.64 15.51
C ILE A 397 10.23 -2.27 15.35
N ASN A 398 10.75 -1.33 16.15
CA ASN A 398 12.17 -0.99 16.09
C ASN A 398 13.07 -2.18 16.45
N ALA A 399 12.71 -2.95 17.48
CA ALA A 399 13.44 -4.16 17.83
C ALA A 399 13.41 -5.21 16.71
N MET A 400 12.28 -5.34 15.99
CA MET A 400 12.19 -6.22 14.82
C MET A 400 13.08 -5.74 13.66
N ILE A 401 13.13 -4.43 13.41
CA ILE A 401 13.99 -3.82 12.38
C ILE A 401 15.47 -4.04 12.74
N ASP A 402 15.87 -3.85 13.99
CA ASP A 402 17.26 -4.00 14.43
C ASP A 402 17.79 -5.44 14.25
N GLN A 403 16.90 -6.42 14.18
CA GLN A 403 17.23 -7.83 13.94
C GLN A 403 17.45 -8.17 12.46
N VAL A 404 17.04 -7.30 11.52
CA VAL A 404 17.26 -7.52 10.07
C VAL A 404 18.76 -7.52 9.80
N PRO A 405 19.33 -8.58 9.20
CA PRO A 405 20.76 -8.59 8.86
C PRO A 405 21.06 -7.56 7.75
N GLU A 406 22.11 -6.77 7.95
CA GLU A 406 22.57 -5.79 6.96
C GLU A 406 23.67 -6.39 6.05
N PRO A 407 23.64 -6.12 4.74
CA PRO A 407 24.71 -6.47 3.82
C PRO A 407 26.03 -5.81 4.20
N GLU A 408 27.14 -6.49 3.90
CA GLU A 408 28.46 -5.87 4.02
C GLU A 408 28.60 -4.68 3.05
N ALA A 409 29.53 -3.77 3.34
CA ALA A 409 29.72 -2.54 2.55
C ALA A 409 29.92 -2.78 1.04
N HIS A 410 30.48 -3.93 0.65
CA HIS A 410 30.71 -4.30 -0.75
C HIS A 410 29.46 -4.89 -1.45
N GLU A 411 28.44 -5.27 -0.69
CA GLU A 411 27.14 -5.74 -1.19
C GLU A 411 26.08 -4.64 -1.17
N VAL A 412 26.29 -3.60 -0.36
CA VAL A 412 25.46 -2.40 -0.34
C VAL A 412 25.40 -1.79 -1.75
N GLY A 413 24.18 -1.59 -2.25
CA GLY A 413 23.91 -0.99 -3.56
C GLY A 413 23.71 -1.98 -4.71
N LYS A 414 23.87 -3.29 -4.46
CA LYS A 414 23.43 -4.33 -5.41
C LYS A 414 21.89 -4.44 -5.49
N GLY A 415 21.15 -3.81 -4.58
CA GLY A 415 19.68 -3.82 -4.55
C GLY A 415 19.03 -5.11 -4.05
N ASN A 416 19.78 -6.21 -3.96
CA ASN A 416 19.25 -7.56 -3.81
C ASN A 416 19.22 -8.08 -2.35
N ARG A 417 19.28 -7.20 -1.35
CA ARG A 417 19.26 -7.52 0.08
C ARG A 417 18.40 -6.52 0.83
N LEU A 418 17.69 -6.97 1.87
CA LEU A 418 16.95 -6.07 2.75
C LEU A 418 17.88 -5.05 3.43
N ARG A 419 17.34 -3.86 3.68
CA ARG A 419 18.00 -2.76 4.39
C ARG A 419 17.07 -2.26 5.49
N ARG A 420 17.56 -2.09 6.72
CA ARG A 420 16.80 -1.55 7.86
C ARG A 420 16.24 -0.18 7.55
N ASP A 421 17.02 0.62 6.82
CA ASP A 421 16.66 1.97 6.42
C ASP A 421 15.35 2.03 5.65
N ALA A 422 15.00 1.00 4.86
CA ALA A 422 13.73 0.95 4.13
C ALA A 422 12.53 0.91 5.11
N PHE A 423 12.63 0.09 6.16
CA PHE A 423 11.61 -0.01 7.19
C PHE A 423 11.56 1.22 8.09
N ARG A 424 12.73 1.77 8.48
CA ARG A 424 12.79 2.99 9.31
C ARG A 424 12.25 4.22 8.57
N ALA A 425 12.54 4.34 7.28
CA ALA A 425 12.02 5.41 6.44
C ALA A 425 10.50 5.34 6.29
N PHE A 426 9.91 4.14 6.34
CA PHE A 426 8.45 4.00 6.35
C PHE A 426 7.87 4.30 7.74
N LEU A 427 8.47 3.76 8.80
CA LEU A 427 8.01 3.98 10.18
C LEU A 427 7.98 5.47 10.55
N SER A 428 9.00 6.24 10.17
CA SER A 428 9.04 7.69 10.46
C SER A 428 7.87 8.47 9.86
N LYS A 429 7.31 8.02 8.72
CA LYS A 429 6.15 8.66 8.08
C LYS A 429 4.85 8.52 8.89
N ILE A 430 4.80 7.58 9.84
CA ILE A 430 3.61 7.30 10.64
C ILE A 430 3.79 7.63 12.13
N THR A 431 5.01 7.61 12.65
CA THR A 431 5.28 8.03 14.04
C THR A 431 5.21 9.55 14.22
N ASP A 432 5.51 10.32 13.18
CA ASP A 432 5.50 11.79 13.20
C ASP A 432 4.13 12.39 12.84
N ARG A 433 3.07 11.57 12.77
CA ARG A 433 1.70 12.08 12.68
C ARG A 433 1.38 12.73 14.02
N LYS A 434 1.57 14.06 14.09
CA LYS A 434 1.00 14.87 15.17
C LYS A 434 -0.51 14.64 15.15
N ALA A 435 -1.03 14.17 16.28
CA ALA A 435 -2.44 14.28 16.60
C ALA A 435 -2.84 15.74 16.54
#